data_AF-A0A7J8T9E8-F1
#
_entry.id   AF-A0A7J8T9E8-F1
#
_cell.length_a   1.000
_cell.length_b   1.000
_cell.length_c   1.000
_cell.angle_alpha   90.00
_cell.angle_beta   90.00
_cell.angle_gamma   90.00
#
_symmetry.space_group_name_H-M   'P 1'
#
loop_
_entity.id
_entity.type
_entity.pdbx_description
1 polymer ?
#
loop_
_entity_poly.entity_id
_entity_poly.type
_entity_poly.pdbx_seq_one_letter_code
_entity_poly.pdbx_strand_id
1 'polypeptide(L)' 'MNLRLDADVQKLEMERLRKGKARAEEDLDSLKIDYKKLRSSMRTAGLGKASEQRRKEIQEEKNKADRWERRFQ' A
#
# COMPACT_ATOMS: atom_id res chain seq x y z
N MET A 1 31.77 -1.14 -45.11
CA MET A 1 31.26 -0.79 -43.77
C MET A 1 30.56 0.56 -43.89
N ASN A 2 29.23 0.63 -43.73
CA ASN A 2 28.46 1.87 -43.91
C ASN A 2 28.28 2.58 -42.56
N LEU A 3 29.38 3.14 -42.05
CA LEU A 3 29.50 3.73 -40.71
C LEU A 3 28.40 4.78 -40.38
N ARG A 4 27.87 5.47 -41.40
CA ARG A 4 26.78 6.44 -41.23
C ARG A 4 25.44 5.78 -40.90
N LEU A 5 25.13 4.64 -41.53
CA LEU A 5 23.91 3.88 -41.23
C LEU A 5 23.98 3.30 -39.82
N ASP A 6 25.14 2.82 -39.40
CA ASP A 6 25.35 2.29 -38.04
C ASP A 6 25.15 3.37 -36.97
N ALA A 7 25.63 4.60 -37.22
CA ALA A 7 25.45 5.73 -36.31
C ALA A 7 23.97 6.15 -36.17
N ASP A 8 23.22 6.16 -37.28
CA ASP A 8 21.79 6.48 -37.28
C ASP A 8 20.97 5.40 -36.55
N VAL A 9 21.32 4.12 -36.70
CA VAL A 9 20.71 3.01 -35.95
C VAL A 9 20.98 3.14 -34.45
N GLN A 10 22.23 3.39 -34.03
CA GLN A 10 22.57 3.59 -32.62
C GLN A 10 21.82 4.77 -31.98
N LYS A 11 21.66 5.87 -32.73
CA LYS A 11 20.89 7.03 -32.27
C LYS A 11 19.42 6.67 -32.04
N LEU A 12 18.81 5.93 -32.97
CA LEU A 12 17.42 5.49 -32.87
C LEU A 12 17.22 4.54 -31.67
N GLU A 13 18.14 3.61 -31.44
CA GLU A 13 18.10 2.71 -30.29
C GLU A 13 18.21 3.48 -28.97
N MET A 14 19.12 4.45 -28.87
CA MET A 14 19.25 5.29 -27.68
C MET A 14 17.97 6.11 -27.40
N GLU A 15 17.31 6.65 -28.42
CA GLU A 15 16.04 7.35 -28.24
C GLU A 15 14.92 6.41 -27.76
N ARG A 16 14.85 5.19 -28.30
CA ARG A 16 13.88 4.19 -27.84
C ARG A 16 14.12 3.81 -26.37
N LEU A 17 15.37 3.61 -25.98
CA LEU A 17 15.74 3.32 -24.59
C LEU A 17 15.37 4.46 -23.65
N ARG A 18 15.64 5.72 -24.05
CA ARG A 18 15.25 6.90 -23.26
C ARG A 18 13.74 6.99 -23.06
N LYS A 19 12.95 6.77 -24.11
CA LYS A 19 11.47 6.76 -24.03
C LYS A 19 10.96 5.62 -23.16
N GLY A 20 11.56 4.43 -23.28
CA GLY A 20 11.21 3.28 -22.44
C GLY A 20 11.50 3.54 -20.96
N LYS A 21 12.67 4.12 -20.65
CA LYS A 21 13.05 4.49 -19.29
C LYS A 21 12.08 5.51 -18.68
N ALA A 22 11.73 6.56 -19.42
CA ALA A 22 10.80 7.58 -18.92
C ALA A 22 9.43 6.99 -18.57
N ARG A 23 8.88 6.12 -19.42
CA ARG A 23 7.62 5.41 -19.13
C ARG A 23 7.71 4.53 -17.90
N ALA A 24 8.80 3.78 -17.75
CA ALA A 24 9.01 2.93 -16.58
C ALA A 24 9.13 3.75 -15.28
N GLU A 25 9.71 4.96 -15.33
CA GLU A 25 9.75 5.89 -14.19
C GLU A 25 8.36 6.42 -13.83
N GLU A 26 7.55 6.79 -14.83
CA GLU A 26 6.15 7.21 -14.64
C GLU A 26 5.29 6.08 -14.02
N ASP A 27 5.40 4.87 -14.56
CA ASP A 27 4.70 3.68 -14.05
C ASP A 27 5.10 3.37 -12.59
N LEU A 28 6.40 3.50 -12.28
CA LEU A 28 6.92 3.31 -10.92
C LEU A 28 6.36 4.34 -9.94
N ASP A 29 6.28 5.61 -10.34
CA ASP A 29 5.74 6.67 -9.49
C ASP A 29 4.24 6.51 -9.27
N SER A 30 3.49 6.08 -10.29
CA SER A 30 2.09 5.68 -10.14
C SER A 30 1.93 4.54 -9.13
N LEU A 31 2.73 3.48 -9.27
CA LEU A 31 2.70 2.33 -8.38
C LEU A 31 3.01 2.70 -6.91
N LYS A 32 3.96 3.63 -6.68
CA LYS A 32 4.25 4.14 -5.32
C LYS A 32 3.03 4.84 -4.72
N ILE A 33 2.27 5.60 -5.50
CA ILE A 33 1.06 6.28 -5.04
C ILE A 33 0.01 5.24 -4.65
N ASP A 34 -0.23 4.25 -5.51
CA ASP A 34 -1.23 3.21 -5.27
C ASP A 34 -0.88 2.34 -4.07
N TYR A 35 0.40 2.00 -3.89
CA TYR A 35 0.88 1.30 -2.69
C TYR A 35 0.62 2.10 -1.40
N LYS A 36 0.89 3.41 -1.40
CA LYS A 36 0.63 4.28 -0.23
C LYS A 36 -0.86 4.34 0.10
N LYS A 37 -1.73 4.42 -0.92
CA LYS A 37 -3.19 4.37 -0.75
C LYS A 37 -3.61 3.03 -0.15
N LEU A 38 -3.18 1.91 -0.75
CA LEU A 38 -3.51 0.56 -0.27
C LEU A 38 -3.07 0.36 1.18
N ARG A 39 -1.84 0.73 1.52
CA ARG A 39 -1.31 0.64 2.90
C ARG A 39 -2.15 1.44 3.88
N SER A 40 -2.61 2.62 3.49
CA SER A 40 -3.48 3.47 4.32
C SER A 40 -4.87 2.83 4.49
N SER A 41 -5.46 2.31 3.41
CA SER A 41 -6.72 1.58 3.45
C SER A 41 -6.66 0.34 4.34
N MET A 42 -5.57 -0.43 4.27
CA MET A 42 -5.37 -1.61 5.12
C MET A 42 -5.24 -1.24 6.61
N ARG A 43 -4.55 -0.14 6.94
CA ARG A 43 -4.50 0.38 8.32
C ARG A 43 -5.89 0.74 8.83
N THR A 44 -6.67 1.47 8.03
CA THR A 44 -8.03 1.87 8.41
C THR A 44 -8.97 0.66 8.54
N ALA A 45 -8.89 -0.30 7.61
CA ALA A 45 -9.70 -1.51 7.64
C ALA A 45 -9.37 -2.40 8.86
N GLY A 46 -8.10 -2.52 9.22
CA GLY A 46 -7.66 -3.28 10.40
C GLY A 46 -7.94 -2.59 11.73
N LEU A 47 -7.99 -1.26 11.76
CA LEU A 47 -8.22 -0.47 12.97
C LEU A 47 -9.71 -0.24 13.27
N GLY A 48 -10.54 0.06 12.27
CA GLY A 48 -11.90 0.55 12.50
C GLY A 48 -12.85 -0.52 13.04
N LYS A 49 -12.96 -1.67 12.37
CA LYS A 49 -13.99 -2.68 12.71
C LYS A 49 -13.57 -3.62 13.84
N ALA A 50 -12.29 -4.00 13.91
CA ALA A 50 -11.79 -4.93 14.93
C ALA A 50 -11.49 -4.24 16.27
N SER A 51 -11.10 -2.96 16.28
CA SER A 51 -10.77 -2.27 17.54
C SER A 51 -12.00 -1.87 18.33
N GLU A 52 -13.02 -1.29 17.69
CA GLU A 52 -14.30 -0.99 18.36
C GLU A 52 -15.00 -2.23 18.87
N GLN A 53 -15.00 -3.31 18.07
CA GLN A 53 -15.57 -4.59 18.47
C GLN A 53 -14.83 -5.17 19.70
N ARG A 54 -13.49 -5.20 19.70
CA ARG A 54 -12.72 -5.63 20.89
C ARG A 54 -12.97 -4.74 22.11
N ARG A 55 -13.10 -3.43 21.93
CA ARG A 55 -13.40 -2.51 23.05
C ARG A 55 -14.77 -2.82 23.67
N LYS A 56 -15.78 -3.12 22.85
CA LYS A 56 -17.10 -3.54 23.32
C LYS A 56 -17.04 -4.87 24.07
N GLU A 57 -16.36 -5.88 23.52
CA GLU A 57 -16.17 -7.18 24.17
C GLU A 57 -15.45 -7.06 25.51
N ILE A 58 -14.38 -6.28 25.59
CA ILE A 58 -13.66 -6.00 26.84
C ILE A 58 -14.58 -5.33 27.87
N GLN A 59 -15.42 -4.38 27.45
CA GLN A 59 -16.36 -3.71 28.35
C GLN A 59 -17.47 -4.64 28.84
N GLU A 60 -18.00 -5.51 27.97
CA GLU A 60 -18.99 -6.53 28.36
C GLU A 60 -18.42 -7.51 29.38
N GLU A 61 -17.17 -7.95 29.19
CA GLU A 61 -16.53 -8.89 30.11
C GLU A 61 -16.21 -8.25 31.47
N LYS A 62 -15.77 -6.98 31.47
CA LYS A 62 -15.67 -6.18 32.70
C LYS A 62 -17.01 -6.08 33.43
N ASN A 63 -18.09 -5.78 32.72
CA ASN A 63 -19.42 -5.67 33.31
C ASN A 63 -19.92 -7.03 33.87
N LYS A 64 -19.54 -8.15 33.24
CA LYS A 64 -19.82 -9.49 33.78
C LYS A 64 -19.04 -9.73 35.07
N ALA A 65 -17.74 -9.42 35.09
CA ALA A 65 -16.90 -9.57 36.28
C ALA A 65 -17.43 -8.76 37.47
N ASP A 66 -17.77 -7.48 37.27
CA ASP A 66 -18.39 -6.64 38.31
C ASP A 66 -19.69 -7.22 38.86
N ARG A 67 -20.53 -7.79 37.99
CA ARG A 67 -21.77 -8.47 38.43
C ARG A 67 -21.49 -9.74 39.23
N TRP A 68 -20.45 -10.49 38.86
CA TRP A 68 -20.01 -11.64 39.64
C TRP A 68 -19.50 -11.20 41.01
N GLU A 69 -18.61 -10.22 41.07
CA GLU A 69 -18.05 -9.73 42.34
C GLU A 69 -19.14 -9.23 43.30
N ARG A 70 -20.14 -8.50 42.81
CA ARG A 70 -21.31 -8.08 43.62
C ARG A 70 -22.20 -9.21 44.12
N ARG A 71 -22.21 -10.38 43.45
CA ARG A 71 -23.01 -11.54 43.89
C ARG A 71 -22.31 -12.36 44.97
N PHE A 72 -20.99 -12.21 45.11
CA PHE A 72 -20.16 -13.00 46.00
C PHE A 72 -19.47 -12.14 47.09
N GLN A 73 -19.85 -10.86 47.20
CA GLN A 73 -19.72 -10.05 48.41
C GLN A 73 -20.94 -10.27 49.31
#